data_AF-A0A914D7K5-F1
#
_entry.id   AF-A0A914D7K5-F1
#
_cell.length_a   1.000
_cell.length_b   1.000
_cell.length_c   1.000
_cell.angle_alpha   90.00
_cell.angle_beta   90.00
_cell.angle_gamma   90.00
#
_symmetry.space_group_name_H-M   'P 1'
#
loop_
_entity.id
_entity.type
_entity.pdbx_description
1 polymer ?
#
loop_
_entity_poly.entity_id
_entity_poly.type
_entity_poly.pdbx_seq_one_letter_code
_entity_poly.pdbx_strand_id
1 'polypeptide(L)'
;MGNAETKGDFRKAVIDLTSKQSKIDDTAFWDQFWAAANATSAKDVFSMITAADVRSLRENSPNNLATLCSKAVEYLMKVRNNMVPAAEHKKTINCVRLLTRLIPFTFEDAEWRGYFWSPLPTSDSKIPMASSLLKALSDMLFCPNFTVTPLKQGNDALESLSILDSCEYIWQSGVGFTNKTTINAEHDSNRTEILKLLLTCFSELIYAPVSDENRMRWIQQFASADNRHVLPLFTSLLNVVCSYDPIGYGLPYNY
;
A
#
# COMPACT_ATOMS: atom_id res chain seq x y z
N MET A 1 -20.09 21.50 -6.23
CA MET A 1 -20.03 21.99 -4.83
C MET A 1 -19.41 20.97 -3.86
N GLY A 2 -19.43 19.66 -4.10
CA GLY A 2 -18.94 18.66 -3.11
C GLY A 2 -17.42 18.47 -2.90
N ASN A 3 -16.56 18.93 -3.83
CA ASN A 3 -15.10 18.74 -3.67
C ASN A 3 -14.42 19.72 -2.70
N ALA A 4 -15.01 20.87 -2.39
CA ALA A 4 -14.40 21.82 -1.45
C ALA A 4 -14.74 21.47 0.01
N GLU A 5 -15.98 21.02 0.23
CA GLU A 5 -16.51 20.61 1.53
C GLU A 5 -15.79 19.37 2.08
N THR A 6 -15.64 18.33 1.27
CA THR A 6 -14.91 17.09 1.60
C THR A 6 -13.43 17.33 1.96
N LYS A 7 -12.77 18.24 1.25
CA LYS A 7 -11.40 18.67 1.59
C LYS A 7 -11.34 19.41 2.94
N GLY A 8 -12.36 20.23 3.23
CA GLY A 8 -12.53 20.90 4.52
C GLY A 8 -12.71 19.90 5.67
N ASP A 9 -13.54 18.87 5.46
CA ASP A 9 -13.80 17.83 6.45
C ASP A 9 -12.53 17.01 6.78
N PHE A 10 -11.76 16.61 5.77
CA PHE A 10 -10.48 15.93 6.01
C PHE A 10 -9.54 16.83 6.81
N ARG A 11 -9.38 18.11 6.43
CA ARG A 11 -8.46 19.00 7.14
C ARG A 11 -8.91 19.21 8.59
N LYS A 12 -10.21 19.31 8.84
CA LYS A 12 -10.78 19.37 10.19
C LYS A 12 -10.49 18.09 10.97
N ALA A 13 -10.59 16.92 10.34
CA ALA A 13 -10.24 15.64 10.96
C ALA A 13 -8.75 15.58 11.36
N VAL A 14 -7.84 16.12 10.53
CA VAL A 14 -6.41 16.22 10.85
C VAL A 14 -6.17 17.12 12.07
N ILE A 15 -6.88 18.26 12.17
CA ILE A 15 -6.79 19.15 13.34
C ILE A 15 -7.34 18.46 14.59
N ASP A 16 -8.44 17.74 14.47
CA ASP A 16 -9.00 16.96 15.59
C ASP A 16 -8.01 15.88 16.04
N LEU A 17 -7.29 15.26 15.11
CA LEU A 17 -6.27 14.25 15.39
C LEU A 17 -5.06 14.82 16.16
N THR A 18 -4.71 16.10 15.98
CA THR A 18 -3.58 16.74 16.69
C THR A 18 -3.97 17.38 18.02
N SER A 19 -5.25 17.59 18.27
CA SER A 19 -5.74 18.39 19.41
C SER A 19 -6.59 17.62 20.42
N LYS A 20 -7.16 16.47 20.04
CA LYS A 20 -8.08 15.70 20.88
C LYS A 20 -7.52 14.33 21.25
N GLN A 21 -7.96 13.84 22.41
CA GLN A 21 -7.67 12.48 22.85
C GLN A 21 -8.34 11.46 21.91
N SER A 22 -7.62 10.39 21.56
CA SER A 22 -8.03 9.37 20.58
C SER A 22 -9.43 8.81 20.84
N LYS A 23 -10.31 8.85 19.83
CA LYS A 23 -11.53 8.04 19.80
C LYS A 23 -11.25 6.70 19.12
N ILE A 24 -10.56 5.81 19.84
CA ILE A 24 -10.03 4.54 19.29
C ILE A 24 -11.14 3.72 18.60
N ASP A 25 -12.35 3.71 19.16
CA ASP A 25 -13.47 2.88 18.70
C ASP A 25 -14.34 3.53 17.59
N ASP A 26 -14.07 4.78 17.23
CA ASP A 26 -14.86 5.50 16.23
C ASP A 26 -14.40 5.18 14.80
N THR A 27 -14.89 4.05 14.27
CA THR A 27 -14.53 3.59 12.91
C THR A 27 -14.88 4.63 11.84
N ALA A 28 -15.97 5.37 12.01
CA ALA A 28 -16.40 6.41 11.07
C ALA A 28 -15.40 7.59 11.06
N PHE A 29 -14.87 7.97 12.22
CA PHE A 29 -13.80 8.95 12.32
C PHE A 29 -12.53 8.50 11.60
N TRP A 30 -12.14 7.24 11.67
CA TRP A 30 -10.93 6.77 10.99
C TRP A 30 -11.13 6.64 9.47
N ASP A 31 -12.30 6.15 9.04
CA ASP A 31 -12.60 5.92 7.63
C ASP A 31 -12.54 7.19 6.76
N GLN A 32 -12.73 8.37 7.35
CA GLN A 32 -12.65 9.64 6.62
C GLN A 32 -11.22 9.92 6.10
N PHE A 33 -10.16 9.41 6.73
CA PHE A 33 -8.77 9.68 6.29
C PHE A 33 -8.40 8.98 4.97
N TRP A 34 -9.22 8.05 4.49
CA TRP A 34 -9.03 7.40 3.20
C TRP A 34 -10.31 7.37 2.36
N ALA A 35 -11.36 8.11 2.76
CA ALA A 35 -12.61 8.16 2.01
C ALA A 35 -12.40 8.54 0.54
N ALA A 36 -13.16 7.90 -0.35
CA ALA A 36 -13.01 8.05 -1.79
C ALA A 36 -13.22 9.50 -2.28
N ALA A 37 -14.01 10.29 -1.55
CA ALA A 37 -14.32 11.67 -1.90
C ALA A 37 -13.22 12.68 -1.53
N ASN A 38 -12.30 12.30 -0.62
CA ASN A 38 -11.39 13.27 0.00
C ASN A 38 -10.14 13.54 -0.84
N ALA A 39 -9.66 12.56 -1.60
CA ALA A 39 -8.46 12.73 -2.42
C ALA A 39 -8.58 12.03 -3.76
N THR A 40 -8.03 12.68 -4.80
CA THR A 40 -7.90 12.09 -6.15
C THR A 40 -6.46 11.71 -6.46
N SER A 41 -5.50 12.30 -5.76
CA SER A 41 -4.06 12.09 -5.95
C SER A 41 -3.30 12.04 -4.62
N ALA A 42 -2.06 11.52 -4.64
CA ALA A 42 -1.15 11.62 -3.50
C ALA A 42 -0.90 13.07 -3.07
N LYS A 43 -0.86 14.01 -4.04
CA LYS A 43 -0.71 15.44 -3.77
C LYS A 43 -1.84 16.00 -2.90
N ASP A 44 -3.08 15.57 -3.16
CA ASP A 44 -4.23 15.99 -2.33
C ASP A 44 -4.03 15.54 -0.88
N VAL A 45 -3.73 14.24 -0.66
CA VAL A 45 -3.48 13.69 0.68
C VAL A 45 -2.36 14.47 1.38
N PHE A 46 -1.22 14.68 0.70
CA PHE A 46 -0.04 15.32 1.30
C PHE A 46 -0.25 16.80 1.62
N SER A 47 -1.16 17.45 0.89
CA SER A 47 -1.58 18.83 1.17
C SER A 47 -2.54 18.94 2.37
N MET A 48 -3.35 17.91 2.61
CA MET A 48 -4.29 17.87 3.73
C MET A 48 -3.63 17.47 5.04
N ILE A 49 -2.65 16.58 5.00
CA ILE A 49 -1.80 16.18 6.12
C ILE A 49 -0.34 16.52 5.82
N THR A 50 0.05 17.72 6.26
CA THR A 50 1.38 18.28 6.00
C THR A 50 2.44 17.57 6.83
N ALA A 51 3.72 17.79 6.49
CA ALA A 51 4.83 17.18 7.21
C ALA A 51 4.90 17.69 8.66
N ALA A 52 4.54 18.95 8.87
CA ALA A 52 4.45 19.56 10.19
C ALA A 52 3.34 18.90 11.02
N ASP A 53 2.18 18.59 10.42
CA ASP A 53 1.11 17.89 11.14
C ASP A 53 1.56 16.49 11.56
N VAL A 54 2.22 15.72 10.68
CA VAL A 54 2.67 14.35 11.02
C VAL A 54 3.74 14.36 12.12
N ARG A 55 4.69 15.29 12.08
CA ARG A 55 5.68 15.43 13.16
C ARG A 55 5.03 15.86 14.48
N SER A 56 4.10 16.81 14.43
CA SER A 56 3.32 17.20 15.61
C SER A 56 2.50 16.03 16.17
N LEU A 57 1.91 15.19 15.32
CA LEU A 57 1.25 13.95 15.75
C LEU A 57 2.23 13.00 16.44
N ARG A 58 3.41 12.78 15.85
CA ARG A 58 4.43 11.91 16.43
C ARG A 58 4.88 12.39 17.81
N GLU A 59 5.09 13.69 17.96
CA GLU A 59 5.67 14.29 19.17
C GLU A 59 4.64 14.56 20.26
N ASN A 60 3.47 15.11 19.90
CA ASN A 60 2.47 15.59 20.86
C ASN A 60 1.28 14.63 21.02
N SER A 61 1.06 13.70 20.09
CA SER A 61 -0.07 12.77 20.12
C SER A 61 0.29 11.39 19.53
N PRO A 62 1.37 10.74 20.01
CA PRO A 62 1.91 9.51 19.40
C PRO A 62 0.87 8.39 19.32
N ASN A 63 -0.01 8.26 20.32
CA ASN A 63 -1.09 7.28 20.32
C ASN A 63 -2.09 7.49 19.17
N ASN A 64 -2.34 8.73 18.75
CA ASN A 64 -3.24 9.04 17.64
C ASN A 64 -2.60 8.63 16.31
N LEU A 65 -1.30 8.92 16.13
CA LEU A 65 -0.54 8.47 14.95
C LEU A 65 -0.49 6.94 14.88
N ALA A 66 -0.23 6.28 15.99
CA ALA A 66 -0.20 4.83 16.09
C ALA A 66 -1.57 4.25 15.65
N THR A 67 -2.65 4.74 16.26
CA THR A 67 -4.01 4.30 15.94
C THR A 67 -4.38 4.55 14.48
N LEU A 68 -3.99 5.69 13.90
CA LEU A 68 -4.22 5.98 12.48
C LEU A 68 -3.53 4.95 11.57
N CYS A 69 -2.26 4.67 11.84
CA CYS A 69 -1.48 3.67 11.10
C CYS A 69 -2.07 2.27 11.24
N SER A 70 -2.43 1.84 12.46
CA SER A 70 -2.97 0.50 12.69
C SER A 70 -4.34 0.32 12.04
N LYS A 71 -5.22 1.34 12.10
CA LYS A 71 -6.53 1.32 11.42
C LYS A 71 -6.41 1.32 9.90
N ALA A 72 -5.44 2.05 9.34
CA ALA A 72 -5.15 1.99 7.91
C ALA A 72 -4.69 0.59 7.48
N VAL A 73 -3.79 -0.05 8.23
CA VAL A 73 -3.36 -1.44 7.97
C VAL A 73 -4.53 -2.43 8.12
N GLU A 74 -5.35 -2.29 9.16
CA GLU A 74 -6.56 -3.11 9.40
C GLU A 74 -7.52 -3.01 8.20
N TYR A 75 -7.75 -1.80 7.69
CA TYR A 75 -8.58 -1.59 6.51
C TYR A 75 -7.99 -2.27 5.26
N LEU A 76 -6.69 -2.14 4.99
CA LEU A 76 -6.04 -2.82 3.85
C LEU A 76 -6.16 -4.35 3.94
N MET A 77 -6.00 -4.92 5.14
CA MET A 77 -6.19 -6.35 5.38
C MET A 77 -7.65 -6.78 5.11
N LYS A 78 -8.62 -5.98 5.56
CA LYS A 78 -10.04 -6.22 5.34
C LYS A 78 -10.41 -6.21 3.85
N VAL A 79 -10.00 -5.20 3.09
CA VAL A 79 -10.32 -5.13 1.66
C VAL A 79 -9.60 -6.19 0.85
N ARG A 80 -8.36 -6.55 1.23
CA ARG A 80 -7.62 -7.68 0.65
C ARG A 80 -8.39 -8.98 0.80
N ASN A 81 -8.98 -9.26 1.97
CA ASN A 81 -9.77 -10.48 2.18
C ASN A 81 -11.04 -10.53 1.32
N ASN A 82 -11.54 -9.38 0.88
CA ASN A 82 -12.71 -9.25 0.00
C ASN A 82 -12.34 -8.99 -1.46
N MET A 83 -11.10 -9.24 -1.86
CA MET A 83 -10.60 -9.08 -3.23
C MET A 83 -10.79 -7.66 -3.79
N VAL A 84 -10.67 -6.65 -2.91
CA VAL A 84 -10.77 -5.22 -3.21
C VAL A 84 -11.97 -4.89 -4.10
N PRO A 85 -13.20 -4.84 -3.55
CA PRO A 85 -14.40 -4.58 -4.33
C PRO A 85 -14.31 -3.27 -5.13
N ALA A 86 -14.93 -3.20 -6.30
CA ALA A 86 -14.89 -2.02 -7.18
C ALA A 86 -15.26 -0.70 -6.47
N ALA A 87 -16.24 -0.73 -5.57
CA ALA A 87 -16.66 0.41 -4.76
C ALA A 87 -15.56 0.93 -3.81
N GLU A 88 -14.60 0.06 -3.44
CA GLU A 88 -13.53 0.32 -2.49
C GLU A 88 -12.20 0.68 -3.17
N HIS A 89 -12.08 0.62 -4.50
CA HIS A 89 -10.81 0.88 -5.22
C HIS A 89 -10.18 2.22 -4.83
N LYS A 90 -10.95 3.32 -4.95
CA LYS A 90 -10.46 4.67 -4.63
C LYS A 90 -10.11 4.81 -3.15
N LYS A 91 -10.94 4.20 -2.28
CA LYS A 91 -10.75 4.22 -0.83
C LYS A 91 -9.45 3.46 -0.44
N THR A 92 -9.19 2.33 -1.09
CA THR A 92 -7.97 1.52 -0.97
C THR A 92 -6.73 2.32 -1.39
N ILE A 93 -6.76 2.95 -2.57
CA ILE A 93 -5.62 3.75 -3.05
C ILE A 93 -5.37 4.99 -2.16
N ASN A 94 -6.40 5.64 -1.65
CA ASN A 94 -6.23 6.74 -0.70
C ASN A 94 -5.62 6.28 0.62
N CYS A 95 -5.99 5.09 1.10
CA CYS A 95 -5.36 4.48 2.28
C CYS A 95 -3.86 4.16 2.04
N VAL A 96 -3.53 3.60 0.87
CA VAL A 96 -2.14 3.38 0.44
C VAL A 96 -1.36 4.70 0.43
N ARG A 97 -1.91 5.76 -0.17
CA ARG A 97 -1.29 7.10 -0.20
C ARG A 97 -1.10 7.70 1.20
N LEU A 98 -2.06 7.49 2.10
CA LEU A 98 -1.97 7.93 3.48
C LEU A 98 -0.80 7.24 4.19
N LEU A 99 -0.69 5.91 4.09
CA LEU A 99 0.45 5.19 4.69
C LEU A 99 1.79 5.62 4.06
N THR A 100 1.83 5.85 2.75
CA THR A 100 3.02 6.40 2.06
C THR A 100 3.41 7.76 2.63
N ARG A 101 2.44 8.56 3.09
CA ARG A 101 2.68 9.84 3.76
C ARG A 101 3.21 9.66 5.19
N LEU A 102 2.65 8.73 5.95
CA LEU A 102 2.89 8.63 7.40
C LEU A 102 4.17 7.87 7.75
N ILE A 103 4.44 6.74 7.09
CA ILE A 103 5.49 5.79 7.47
C ILE A 103 6.89 6.43 7.58
N PRO A 104 7.36 7.29 6.65
CA PRO A 104 8.70 7.87 6.75
C PRO A 104 8.94 8.63 8.07
N PHE A 105 7.91 9.29 8.60
CA PHE A 105 8.00 10.04 9.85
C PHE A 105 8.12 9.14 11.08
N THR A 106 7.66 7.89 10.99
CA THR A 106 7.89 6.87 12.02
C THR A 106 9.33 6.35 12.00
N PHE A 107 10.05 6.47 10.88
CA PHE A 107 11.46 6.07 10.80
C PHE A 107 12.42 7.16 11.28
N GLU A 108 12.01 8.42 11.25
CA GLU A 108 12.77 9.57 11.77
C GLU A 108 13.07 9.46 13.28
N ASP A 109 12.33 8.64 14.04
CA ASP A 109 12.47 8.49 15.49
C ASP A 109 12.75 7.02 15.88
N ALA A 110 13.77 6.82 16.69
CA ALA A 110 14.19 5.49 17.12
C ALA A 110 13.13 4.77 17.98
N GLU A 111 12.32 5.51 18.75
CA GLU A 111 11.26 4.94 19.59
C GLU A 111 10.18 4.24 18.75
N TRP A 112 9.99 4.71 17.52
CA TRP A 112 8.98 4.20 16.60
C TRP A 112 9.43 2.99 15.78
N ARG A 113 10.73 2.63 15.80
CA ARG A 113 11.25 1.48 15.04
C ARG A 113 10.54 0.19 15.42
N GLY A 114 10.20 -0.02 16.68
CA GLY A 114 9.50 -1.23 17.12
C GLY A 114 8.04 -1.32 16.66
N TYR A 115 7.43 -0.19 16.28
CA TYR A 115 5.97 -0.06 16.18
C TYR A 115 5.36 -1.03 15.16
N PHE A 116 5.74 -0.91 13.88
CA PHE A 116 5.24 -1.81 12.83
C PHE A 116 5.65 -3.28 13.02
N TRP A 117 6.67 -3.53 13.83
CA TRP A 117 7.15 -4.88 14.12
C TRP A 117 6.47 -5.51 15.34
N SER A 118 5.50 -4.80 15.91
CA SER A 118 4.58 -5.31 16.92
C SER A 118 3.27 -5.80 16.27
N PRO A 119 2.49 -6.68 16.93
CA PRO A 119 1.20 -7.13 16.41
C PRO A 119 0.16 -6.00 16.32
N LEU A 120 -0.90 -6.22 15.51
CA LEU A 120 -2.05 -5.32 15.52
C LEU A 120 -2.74 -5.36 16.90
N PRO A 121 -3.06 -4.21 17.52
CA PRO A 121 -3.74 -4.18 18.82
C PRO A 121 -5.09 -4.92 18.85
N THR A 122 -5.77 -5.01 17.70
CA THR A 122 -7.08 -5.64 17.54
C THR A 122 -7.01 -7.11 17.12
N SER A 123 -5.80 -7.67 16.92
CA SER A 123 -5.61 -9.04 16.45
C SER A 123 -5.04 -9.92 17.56
N ASP A 124 -5.63 -11.10 17.77
CA ASP A 124 -5.07 -12.15 18.63
C ASP A 124 -3.81 -12.82 18.01
N SER A 125 -3.50 -12.49 16.75
CA SER A 125 -2.32 -13.03 16.08
C SER A 125 -1.04 -12.37 16.59
N LYS A 126 0.04 -13.15 16.69
CA LYS A 126 1.39 -12.62 16.98
C LYS A 126 2.10 -12.06 15.75
N ILE A 127 1.37 -11.85 14.65
CA ILE A 127 1.94 -11.44 13.36
C ILE A 127 2.21 -9.93 13.40
N PRO A 128 3.44 -9.48 13.13
CA PRO A 128 3.76 -8.06 13.08
C PRO A 128 2.91 -7.29 12.05
N MET A 129 2.55 -6.04 12.35
CA MET A 129 1.81 -5.18 11.41
C MET A 129 2.54 -5.03 10.06
N ALA A 130 3.87 -4.94 10.08
CA ALA A 130 4.72 -4.90 8.89
C ALA A 130 4.50 -6.12 7.99
N SER A 131 4.45 -7.31 8.59
CA SER A 131 4.24 -8.57 7.86
C SER A 131 2.85 -8.61 7.24
N SER A 132 1.83 -8.21 8.00
CA SER A 132 0.45 -8.10 7.51
C SER A 132 0.33 -7.09 6.36
N LEU A 133 0.93 -5.92 6.50
CA LEU A 133 0.96 -4.88 5.47
C LEU A 133 1.64 -5.37 4.19
N LEU A 134 2.86 -5.93 4.29
CA LEU A 134 3.59 -6.45 3.13
C LEU A 134 2.82 -7.56 2.42
N LYS A 135 2.17 -8.46 3.18
CA LYS A 135 1.30 -9.50 2.61
C LYS A 135 0.12 -8.89 1.86
N ALA A 136 -0.60 -7.94 2.46
CA ALA A 136 -1.73 -7.27 1.82
C ALA A 136 -1.30 -6.56 0.52
N LEU A 137 -0.21 -5.81 0.55
CA LEU A 137 0.31 -5.11 -0.63
C LEU A 137 0.73 -6.10 -1.73
N SER A 138 1.40 -7.20 -1.36
CA SER A 138 1.83 -8.22 -2.32
C SER A 138 0.64 -8.93 -2.97
N ASP A 139 -0.39 -9.28 -2.21
CA ASP A 139 -1.62 -9.85 -2.75
C ASP A 139 -2.36 -8.86 -3.66
N MET A 140 -2.43 -7.58 -3.25
CA MET A 140 -3.11 -6.54 -4.03
C MET A 140 -2.41 -6.19 -5.35
N LEU A 141 -1.11 -6.44 -5.48
CA LEU A 141 -0.36 -6.26 -6.74
C LEU A 141 -0.80 -7.22 -7.86
N PHE A 142 -1.47 -8.32 -7.50
CA PHE A 142 -2.00 -9.33 -8.43
C PHE A 142 -3.51 -9.53 -8.27
N CYS A 143 -4.22 -8.57 -7.67
CA CYS A 143 -5.66 -8.68 -7.43
C CYS A 143 -6.46 -8.48 -8.72
N PRO A 144 -7.25 -9.48 -9.17
CA PRO A 144 -8.09 -9.35 -10.35
C PRO A 144 -9.06 -8.17 -10.25
N ASN A 145 -9.28 -7.48 -11.37
CA ASN A 145 -10.08 -6.25 -11.52
C ASN A 145 -9.55 -5.01 -10.77
N PHE A 146 -8.55 -5.14 -9.93
CA PHE A 146 -7.93 -4.01 -9.22
C PHE A 146 -6.56 -3.66 -9.80
N THR A 147 -5.70 -4.65 -9.99
CA THR A 147 -4.34 -4.49 -10.56
C THR A 147 -4.05 -5.46 -11.68
N VAL A 148 -4.86 -6.48 -11.94
CA VAL A 148 -4.67 -7.39 -13.08
C VAL A 148 -6.01 -7.75 -13.72
N THR A 149 -6.00 -8.10 -15.00
CA THR A 149 -7.21 -8.59 -15.67
C THR A 149 -7.46 -10.05 -15.28
N PRO A 150 -8.68 -10.44 -14.90
CA PRO A 150 -9.01 -11.84 -14.61
C PRO A 150 -8.82 -12.73 -15.85
N LEU A 151 -8.25 -13.93 -15.66
CA LEU A 151 -8.02 -14.91 -16.73
C LEU A 151 -9.30 -15.64 -17.17
N LYS A 152 -10.22 -15.87 -16.21
CA LYS A 152 -11.53 -16.50 -16.45
C LYS A 152 -12.63 -15.46 -16.19
N GLN A 153 -13.67 -15.45 -17.02
CA GLN A 153 -14.87 -14.63 -16.82
C GLN A 153 -16.02 -15.53 -16.35
N GLY A 154 -16.71 -15.18 -15.26
CA GLY A 154 -17.87 -15.91 -14.74
C GLY A 154 -17.80 -16.28 -13.25
N ASN A 155 -18.73 -17.13 -12.78
CA ASN A 155 -18.89 -17.48 -11.36
C ASN A 155 -17.74 -18.34 -10.78
N ASP A 156 -16.92 -18.98 -11.61
CA ASP A 156 -15.76 -19.79 -11.21
C ASP A 156 -14.44 -18.99 -11.16
N ALA A 157 -14.50 -17.66 -11.28
CA ALA A 157 -13.33 -16.82 -11.55
C ALA A 157 -12.56 -16.33 -10.30
N LEU A 158 -13.12 -16.47 -9.09
CA LEU A 158 -12.57 -15.81 -7.90
C LEU A 158 -12.40 -16.80 -6.72
N GLU A 159 -11.33 -17.55 -6.79
CA GLU A 159 -10.73 -18.20 -5.62
C GLU A 159 -9.89 -17.16 -4.86
N SER A 160 -10.06 -17.06 -3.54
CA SER A 160 -9.44 -16.07 -2.65
C SER A 160 -8.03 -15.62 -3.04
N LEU A 161 -7.67 -14.34 -2.82
CA LEU A 161 -6.31 -13.83 -3.04
C LEU A 161 -5.22 -14.64 -2.29
N SER A 162 -5.56 -15.45 -1.29
CA SER A 162 -4.61 -16.33 -0.61
C SER A 162 -4.17 -17.55 -1.42
N ILE A 163 -4.93 -17.95 -2.46
CA ILE A 163 -4.65 -19.16 -3.25
C ILE A 163 -4.32 -18.87 -4.72
N LEU A 164 -4.56 -17.64 -5.20
CA LEU A 164 -4.19 -17.17 -6.54
C LEU A 164 -2.76 -17.54 -6.96
N ASP A 165 -2.55 -18.17 -8.11
CA ASP A 165 -1.19 -18.31 -8.68
C ASP A 165 -0.80 -17.05 -9.46
N SER A 166 -0.04 -16.18 -8.81
CA SER A 166 0.41 -14.92 -9.40
C SER A 166 1.33 -15.08 -10.60
N CYS A 167 1.91 -16.27 -10.83
CA CYS A 167 2.69 -16.53 -12.05
C CYS A 167 1.83 -16.43 -13.31
N GLU A 168 0.52 -16.68 -13.22
CA GLU A 168 -0.39 -16.54 -14.35
C GLU A 168 -0.78 -15.07 -14.65
N TYR A 169 -0.42 -14.15 -13.75
CA TYR A 169 -0.82 -12.73 -13.77
C TYR A 169 0.35 -11.76 -13.91
N ILE A 170 1.48 -12.23 -14.46
CA ILE A 170 2.64 -11.38 -14.74
C ILE A 170 2.22 -10.20 -15.64
N TRP A 171 2.66 -8.99 -15.28
CA TRP A 171 2.09 -7.75 -15.83
C TRP A 171 2.41 -7.49 -17.29
N GLN A 172 3.51 -8.06 -17.77
CA GLN A 172 4.03 -7.86 -19.11
C GLN A 172 4.69 -9.15 -19.63
N SER A 173 4.48 -9.46 -20.90
CA SER A 173 5.16 -10.58 -21.57
C SER A 173 6.66 -10.34 -21.68
N GLY A 174 7.45 -11.40 -21.53
CA GLY A 174 8.90 -11.39 -21.62
C GLY A 174 9.50 -12.65 -20.98
N VAL A 175 10.54 -12.48 -20.18
CA VAL A 175 11.20 -13.58 -19.46
C VAL A 175 10.18 -14.30 -18.60
N GLY A 176 10.15 -15.63 -18.66
CA GLY A 176 9.29 -16.47 -17.81
C GLY A 176 7.78 -16.32 -18.05
N PHE A 177 7.33 -15.53 -19.03
CA PHE A 177 5.91 -15.32 -19.31
C PHE A 177 5.65 -14.84 -20.74
N THR A 178 5.01 -15.65 -21.57
CA THR A 178 4.79 -15.35 -22.99
C THR A 178 3.37 -14.87 -23.30
N ASN A 179 2.45 -14.93 -22.35
CA ASN A 179 1.05 -14.58 -22.60
C ASN A 179 0.90 -13.08 -22.81
N LYS A 180 0.07 -12.70 -23.79
CA LYS A 180 -0.26 -11.30 -24.04
C LYS A 180 -1.07 -10.75 -22.87
N THR A 181 -0.60 -9.65 -22.30
CA THR A 181 -1.29 -8.97 -21.19
C THR A 181 -2.19 -7.86 -21.73
N THR A 182 -3.32 -7.65 -21.06
CA THR A 182 -4.23 -6.55 -21.37
C THR A 182 -3.71 -5.27 -20.71
N ILE A 183 -3.47 -4.25 -21.53
CA ILE A 183 -3.06 -2.93 -21.06
C ILE A 183 -4.25 -2.25 -20.38
N ASN A 184 -4.05 -1.77 -19.15
CA ASN A 184 -5.07 -1.03 -18.41
C ASN A 184 -4.40 0.03 -17.53
N ALA A 185 -4.61 1.30 -17.88
CA ALA A 185 -3.98 2.43 -17.21
C ALA A 185 -4.41 2.57 -15.73
N GLU A 186 -5.62 2.14 -15.36
CA GLU A 186 -6.06 2.13 -13.96
C GLU A 186 -5.30 1.07 -13.16
N HIS A 187 -5.12 -0.13 -13.72
CA HIS A 187 -4.29 -1.17 -13.10
C HIS A 187 -2.85 -0.68 -12.90
N ASP A 188 -2.26 -0.05 -13.90
CA ASP A 188 -0.90 0.49 -13.82
C ASP A 188 -0.78 1.61 -12.78
N SER A 189 -1.79 2.49 -12.72
CA SER A 189 -1.89 3.52 -11.68
C SER A 189 -1.97 2.91 -10.28
N ASN A 190 -2.81 1.88 -10.09
CA ASN A 190 -2.98 1.21 -8.80
C ASN A 190 -1.70 0.48 -8.36
N ARG A 191 -1.07 -0.29 -9.27
CA ARG A 191 0.24 -0.93 -9.04
C ARG A 191 1.29 0.11 -8.63
N THR A 192 1.33 1.24 -9.32
CA THR A 192 2.28 2.32 -9.05
C THR A 192 2.14 2.87 -7.63
N GLU A 193 0.91 3.10 -7.14
CA GLU A 193 0.71 3.59 -5.77
C GLU A 193 1.10 2.54 -4.72
N ILE A 194 0.81 1.26 -4.97
CA ILE A 194 1.22 0.16 -4.08
C ILE A 194 2.75 0.01 -4.05
N LEU A 195 3.41 0.08 -5.21
CA LEU A 195 4.87 0.04 -5.32
C LEU A 195 5.54 1.21 -4.59
N LYS A 196 4.96 2.42 -4.64
CA LYS A 196 5.46 3.55 -3.85
C LYS A 196 5.39 3.28 -2.35
N LEU A 197 4.30 2.68 -1.86
CA LEU A 197 4.21 2.30 -0.44
C LEU A 197 5.23 1.22 -0.06
N LEU A 198 5.43 0.20 -0.91
CA LEU A 198 6.49 -0.79 -0.70
C LEU A 198 7.88 -0.13 -0.62
N LEU A 199 8.20 0.75 -1.56
CA LEU A 199 9.45 1.52 -1.54
C LEU A 199 9.57 2.39 -0.28
N THR A 200 8.48 3.00 0.17
CA THR A 200 8.43 3.74 1.43
C THR A 200 8.75 2.83 2.62
N CYS A 201 8.16 1.64 2.72
CA CYS A 201 8.51 0.67 3.76
C CYS A 201 9.99 0.28 3.71
N PHE A 202 10.53 0.02 2.51
CA PHE A 202 11.93 -0.34 2.32
C PHE A 202 12.90 0.80 2.64
N SER A 203 12.44 2.05 2.67
CA SER A 203 13.29 3.22 2.93
C SER A 203 13.80 3.33 4.36
N GLU A 204 13.36 2.47 5.29
CA GLU A 204 13.86 2.42 6.68
C GLU A 204 15.39 2.41 6.76
N LEU A 205 16.06 1.74 5.82
CA LEU A 205 17.53 1.63 5.76
C LEU A 205 18.26 2.99 5.64
N ILE A 206 17.55 4.05 5.19
CA ILE A 206 18.06 5.42 5.08
C ILE A 206 18.05 6.11 6.47
N TYR A 207 17.16 5.68 7.37
CA TYR A 207 16.97 6.24 8.71
C TYR A 207 17.64 5.42 9.82
N ALA A 208 18.10 4.21 9.49
CA ALA A 208 18.79 3.31 10.42
C ALA A 208 20.32 3.40 10.25
N PRO A 209 21.10 3.43 11.36
CA PRO A 209 22.56 3.34 11.30
C PRO A 209 23.03 2.09 10.54
N VAL A 210 24.21 2.16 9.92
CA VAL A 210 24.80 1.00 9.20
C VAL A 210 25.07 -0.17 10.14
N SER A 211 25.30 0.10 11.43
CA SER A 211 25.51 -0.90 12.48
C SER A 211 24.22 -1.59 12.96
N ASP A 212 23.05 -1.11 12.56
CA ASP A 212 21.78 -1.73 12.94
C ASP A 212 21.54 -2.98 12.08
N GLU A 213 21.63 -4.15 12.71
CA GLU A 213 21.42 -5.46 12.05
C GLU A 213 20.01 -5.59 11.45
N ASN A 214 19.04 -4.87 12.02
CA ASN A 214 17.65 -4.90 11.59
C ASN A 214 17.34 -3.89 10.47
N ARG A 215 18.33 -3.12 9.98
CA ARG A 215 18.09 -2.04 9.00
C ARG A 215 17.44 -2.47 7.68
N MET A 216 17.46 -3.77 7.34
CA MET A 216 16.87 -4.33 6.12
C MET A 216 15.63 -5.20 6.37
N ARG A 217 15.10 -5.25 7.60
CA ARG A 217 14.03 -6.18 7.97
C ARG A 217 12.77 -6.11 7.09
N TRP A 218 12.37 -4.93 6.60
CA TRP A 218 11.26 -4.82 5.65
C TRP A 218 11.54 -5.53 4.33
N ILE A 219 12.75 -5.37 3.79
CA ILE A 219 13.19 -6.02 2.56
C ILE A 219 13.34 -7.52 2.79
N GLN A 220 13.96 -7.93 3.91
CA GLN A 220 14.13 -9.35 4.27
C GLN A 220 12.78 -10.06 4.41
N GLN A 221 11.81 -9.43 5.10
CA GLN A 221 10.46 -9.97 5.23
C GLN A 221 9.73 -10.01 3.89
N PHE A 222 9.89 -8.99 3.04
CA PHE A 222 9.25 -8.95 1.73
C PHE A 222 9.82 -10.02 0.78
N ALA A 223 11.13 -10.22 0.79
CA ALA A 223 11.85 -11.16 -0.07
C ALA A 223 11.94 -12.57 0.53
N SER A 224 11.30 -12.83 1.68
CA SER A 224 11.32 -14.15 2.30
C SER A 224 10.54 -15.17 1.47
N ALA A 225 10.80 -16.46 1.73
CA ALA A 225 10.07 -17.56 1.09
C ALA A 225 8.56 -17.55 1.41
N ASP A 226 8.12 -16.85 2.45
CA ASP A 226 6.71 -16.71 2.81
C ASP A 226 5.93 -15.82 1.82
N ASN A 227 6.64 -14.99 1.05
CA ASN A 227 6.04 -14.15 0.03
C ASN A 227 6.10 -14.80 -1.36
N ARG A 228 5.06 -15.57 -1.67
CA ARG A 228 4.89 -16.23 -2.98
C ARG A 228 4.87 -15.28 -4.19
N HIS A 229 4.67 -13.98 -3.97
CA HIS A 229 4.57 -12.98 -5.04
C HIS A 229 5.91 -12.39 -5.48
N VAL A 230 7.01 -12.70 -4.77
CA VAL A 230 8.34 -12.13 -5.06
C VAL A 230 8.79 -12.44 -6.49
N LEU A 231 8.71 -13.70 -6.91
CA LEU A 231 9.09 -14.12 -8.26
C LEU A 231 8.18 -13.49 -9.34
N PRO A 232 6.84 -13.60 -9.27
CA PRO A 232 5.94 -12.92 -10.19
C PRO A 232 6.16 -11.41 -10.28
N LEU A 233 6.45 -10.74 -9.16
CA LEU A 233 6.70 -9.30 -9.14
C LEU A 233 8.03 -8.96 -9.81
N PHE A 234 9.10 -9.69 -9.49
CA PHE A 234 10.40 -9.51 -10.13
C PHE A 234 10.28 -9.66 -11.64
N THR A 235 9.65 -10.73 -12.11
CA THR A 235 9.43 -10.99 -13.53
C THR A 235 8.57 -9.90 -14.18
N SER A 236 7.51 -9.45 -13.50
CA SER A 236 6.67 -8.35 -13.99
C SER A 236 7.44 -7.05 -14.17
N LEU A 237 8.23 -6.65 -13.17
CA LEU A 237 9.03 -5.42 -13.23
C LEU A 237 10.12 -5.51 -14.31
N LEU A 238 10.81 -6.64 -14.40
CA LEU A 238 11.83 -6.89 -15.42
C LEU A 238 11.24 -6.78 -16.82
N ASN A 239 10.11 -7.46 -17.07
CA ASN A 239 9.46 -7.46 -18.37
C ASN A 239 8.94 -6.06 -18.74
N VAL A 240 8.37 -5.31 -17.79
CA VAL A 240 7.93 -3.91 -18.02
C VAL A 240 9.10 -3.01 -18.43
N VAL A 241 10.25 -3.13 -17.75
CA VAL A 241 11.44 -2.32 -18.09
C VAL A 241 12.01 -2.73 -19.45
N CYS A 242 12.10 -4.02 -19.75
CA CYS A 242 12.65 -4.52 -21.00
C CYS A 242 11.72 -4.29 -22.21
N SER A 243 10.41 -4.25 -22.00
CA SER A 243 9.43 -3.97 -23.06
C SER A 243 9.21 -2.47 -23.31
N TYR A 244 9.84 -1.60 -22.52
CA TYR A 244 9.66 -0.15 -22.66
C TYR A 244 10.26 0.32 -23.99
N ASP A 245 9.39 0.68 -24.93
CA ASP A 245 9.76 1.21 -26.23
C ASP A 245 9.08 2.57 -26.48
N PRO A 246 9.68 3.68 -26.00
CA PRO A 246 9.09 5.00 -26.14
C PRO A 246 9.20 5.60 -27.55
N ILE A 247 9.99 5.00 -28.45
CA ILE A 247 10.28 5.56 -29.79
C ILE A 247 9.79 4.63 -30.91
N GLY A 248 9.47 3.36 -30.62
CA GLY A 248 8.98 2.37 -31.58
C GLY A 248 10.09 1.61 -32.32
N TYR A 249 11.35 1.72 -31.87
CA TYR A 249 12.49 1.05 -32.52
C TYR A 249 12.82 -0.31 -31.90
N GLY A 250 12.19 -0.67 -30.78
CA GLY A 250 12.46 -1.89 -30.02
C GLY A 250 13.87 -1.95 -29.44
N LEU A 251 14.00 -2.40 -28.20
CA LEU A 251 15.26 -3.04 -27.80
C LEU A 251 15.38 -4.36 -28.59
N PRO A 252 16.55 -4.71 -29.15
CA PRO A 252 16.71 -5.79 -30.13
C PRO A 252 16.61 -7.22 -29.55
N TYR A 253 15.90 -7.42 -28.43
CA TYR A 253 15.85 -8.69 -27.70
C TYR A 253 14.53 -9.47 -27.84
N ASN A 254 13.61 -9.04 -28.70
CA ASN A 254 12.37 -9.77 -29.00
C ASN A 254 12.45 -10.46 -30.38
N TYR A 255 13.15 -11.60 -30.45
CA TYR A 255 13.05 -12.59 -31.53
C TYR A 255 12.97 -13.99 -30.94
#